data_AF-A0AA89BRB4-F1
#
_entry.id   AF-A0AA89BRB4-F1
#
_cell.length_a   1.000
_cell.length_b   1.000
_cell.length_c   1.000
_cell.angle_alpha   90.00
_cell.angle_beta   90.00
_cell.angle_gamma   90.00
#
_symmetry.space_group_name_H-M   'P 1'
#
loop_
_entity.id
_entity.type
_entity.pdbx_description
1 polymer ?
#
loop_
_entity_poly.entity_id
_entity_poly.type
_entity_poly.pdbx_seq_one_letter_code
_entity_poly.pdbx_strand_id
1 'polypeptide(L)'
;MDDLRIINKVSGKPVTKKVNPPPPPPIEPTVAEAKIDDGRLYYDKRWFHRNQPVFVESKDLGKVSGVITAIGTQEIWVRKVSDNYKLRIYVSQLQKGRYIIRRRQV
;
A
#
# COMPACT_ATOMS: atom_id res chain seq x y z
N MET A 1 -49.76 1.40 42.60
CA MET A 1 -50.88 1.19 41.66
C MET A 1 -50.96 2.45 40.81
N ASP A 2 -50.82 2.23 39.50
CA ASP A 2 -51.35 3.04 38.40
C ASP A 2 -50.68 4.38 38.09
N ASP A 3 -49.82 4.27 37.08
CA ASP A 3 -49.53 5.24 36.05
C ASP A 3 -50.74 6.06 35.59
N LEU A 4 -50.48 7.28 35.13
CA LEU A 4 -50.65 7.73 33.73
C LEU A 4 -51.02 9.23 33.68
N ARG A 5 -50.52 9.86 32.60
CA ARG A 5 -50.91 11.16 31.98
C ARG A 5 -49.94 12.31 32.28
N ILE A 6 -49.51 13.15 31.36
CA ILE A 6 -49.73 13.31 29.91
C ILE A 6 -48.70 14.38 29.47
N ILE A 7 -48.05 14.12 28.33
CA ILE A 7 -47.46 15.01 27.31
C ILE A 7 -46.47 16.13 27.66
N ASN A 8 -45.36 16.11 26.94
CA ASN A 8 -44.80 17.24 26.19
C ASN A 8 -43.86 16.63 25.13
N LYS A 9 -43.61 17.16 23.94
CA LYS A 9 -44.23 18.11 23.03
C LYS A 9 -43.41 17.96 21.75
N VAL A 10 -44.07 18.08 20.62
CA VAL A 10 -43.53 17.92 19.27
C VAL A 10 -42.21 18.68 19.04
N SER A 11 -41.22 18.01 18.45
CA SER A 11 -40.48 18.54 17.30
C SER A 11 -39.71 17.40 16.62
N GLY A 12 -40.01 17.20 15.34
CA GLY A 12 -39.48 16.12 14.52
C GLY A 12 -37.98 16.20 14.31
N LYS A 13 -37.31 15.07 14.49
CA LYS A 13 -36.02 14.77 13.87
C LYS A 13 -36.26 13.59 12.93
N PRO A 14 -35.99 13.69 11.61
CA PRO A 14 -35.96 12.50 10.78
C PRO A 14 -34.85 11.57 11.30
N VAL A 15 -35.26 10.35 11.56
CA VAL A 15 -34.52 9.26 12.18
C VAL A 15 -33.24 8.97 11.38
N THR A 16 -32.08 9.24 11.96
CA THR A 16 -30.80 8.67 11.50
C THR A 16 -30.89 7.16 11.70
N LYS A 17 -31.32 6.44 10.65
CA LYS A 17 -31.21 4.99 10.59
C LYS A 17 -29.72 4.65 10.77
N LYS A 18 -29.38 4.04 11.90
CA LYS A 18 -28.10 3.34 12.09
C LYS A 18 -28.08 2.18 11.10
N VAL A 19 -27.62 2.44 9.88
CA VAL A 19 -27.24 1.39 8.95
C VAL A 19 -25.86 0.94 9.42
N ASN A 20 -25.76 -0.27 9.98
CA ASN A 20 -24.47 -0.90 10.22
C ASN A 20 -23.65 -0.78 8.92
N PRO A 21 -22.43 -0.22 8.93
CA PRO A 21 -21.59 -0.31 7.76
C PRO A 21 -21.40 -1.80 7.45
N PRO A 22 -21.46 -2.23 6.17
CA PRO A 22 -21.09 -3.58 5.82
C PRO A 22 -19.69 -3.86 6.40
N PRO A 23 -19.40 -5.09 6.87
CA PRO A 23 -18.06 -5.43 7.29
C PRO A 23 -17.10 -5.02 6.15
N PRO A 24 -15.98 -4.34 6.46
CA PRO A 24 -15.01 -4.00 5.43
C PRO A 24 -14.68 -5.29 4.66
N PRO A 25 -14.57 -5.24 3.32
CA PRO A 25 -14.16 -6.42 2.56
C PRO A 25 -12.89 -6.96 3.21
N PRO A 26 -12.72 -8.30 3.26
CA PRO A 26 -11.51 -8.89 3.84
C PRO A 26 -10.34 -8.15 3.22
N ILE A 27 -9.50 -7.55 4.08
CA ILE A 27 -8.25 -6.94 3.68
C ILE A 27 -7.41 -8.12 3.22
N GLU A 28 -7.64 -8.55 1.98
CA GLU A 28 -6.79 -9.51 1.31
C GLU A 28 -5.38 -8.94 1.52
N PRO A 29 -4.44 -9.73 2.08
CA PRO A 29 -3.06 -9.28 2.12
C PRO A 29 -2.77 -8.92 0.68
N THR A 30 -2.55 -7.64 0.41
CA THR A 30 -2.33 -7.14 -0.95
C THR A 30 -1.00 -7.75 -1.36
N VAL A 31 -1.03 -8.99 -1.86
CA VAL A 31 0.11 -9.69 -2.40
C VAL A 31 0.47 -8.84 -3.59
N ALA A 32 1.45 -7.96 -3.38
CA ALA A 32 1.79 -6.98 -4.37
C ALA A 32 2.21 -7.75 -5.62
N GLU A 33 1.48 -7.55 -6.71
CA GLU A 33 1.72 -8.27 -7.96
C GLU A 33 3.06 -7.79 -8.52
N ALA A 34 4.12 -8.52 -8.17
CA ALA A 34 5.48 -8.23 -8.58
C ALA A 34 5.94 -9.24 -9.61
N LYS A 35 6.38 -8.76 -10.78
CA LYS A 35 6.99 -9.58 -11.85
C LYS A 35 8.01 -8.75 -12.60
N ILE A 36 8.94 -9.40 -13.28
CA ILE A 36 9.86 -8.74 -14.21
C ILE A 36 9.58 -9.26 -15.60
N ASP A 37 9.49 -8.34 -16.56
CA ASP A 37 9.25 -8.65 -17.96
C ASP A 37 10.02 -7.66 -18.83
N ASP A 38 10.75 -8.15 -19.82
CA ASP A 38 11.50 -7.35 -20.79
C ASP A 38 12.40 -6.26 -20.14
N GLY A 39 13.05 -6.59 -19.02
CA GLY A 39 13.90 -5.65 -18.28
C GLY A 39 13.14 -4.53 -17.57
N ARG A 40 11.83 -4.69 -17.34
CA ARG A 40 10.98 -3.78 -16.56
C ARG A 40 10.39 -4.50 -15.36
N LEU A 41 10.31 -3.80 -14.23
CA LEU A 41 9.66 -4.32 -13.04
C LEU A 41 8.19 -3.92 -13.08
N TYR A 42 7.29 -4.88 -13.02
CA TYR A 42 5.89 -4.63 -12.73
C TYR A 42 5.67 -4.80 -11.23
N TYR A 43 5.13 -3.77 -10.59
CA TYR A 43 4.79 -3.78 -9.17
C TYR A 43 3.62 -2.83 -8.94
N ASP A 44 2.66 -3.18 -8.06
CA ASP A 44 1.51 -2.32 -7.73
C ASP A 44 0.73 -1.86 -8.97
N LYS A 45 0.54 -2.76 -9.93
CA LYS A 45 -0.12 -2.52 -11.24
C LYS A 45 0.56 -1.46 -12.11
N ARG A 46 1.86 -1.23 -11.91
CA ARG A 46 2.66 -0.24 -12.65
C ARG A 46 3.99 -0.80 -13.10
N TRP A 47 4.44 -0.34 -14.25
CA TRP A 47 5.77 -0.64 -14.78
C TRP A 47 6.80 0.38 -14.29
N PHE A 48 7.97 -0.12 -13.92
CA PHE A 48 9.13 0.63 -13.50
C PHE A 48 10.32 0.27 -14.39
N HIS A 49 11.12 1.30 -14.70
CA HIS A 49 12.27 1.20 -15.60
C HIS A 49 13.59 1.38 -14.85
N ARG A 50 14.68 1.02 -15.53
CA ARG A 50 16.03 1.40 -15.08
C ARG A 50 16.18 2.91 -15.05
N ASN A 51 16.98 3.39 -14.10
CA ASN A 51 17.20 4.80 -13.76
C ASN A 51 15.96 5.56 -13.26
N GLN A 52 14.89 4.85 -12.89
CA GLN A 52 13.72 5.47 -12.27
C GLN A 52 13.93 5.70 -10.77
N PRO A 53 13.71 6.92 -10.25
CA PRO A 53 13.65 7.18 -8.81
C PRO A 53 12.42 6.54 -8.17
N VAL A 54 12.62 5.85 -7.05
CA VAL A 54 11.59 5.12 -6.30
C VAL A 54 11.83 5.23 -4.80
N PHE A 55 10.79 4.98 -4.01
CA PHE A 55 10.93 4.70 -2.59
C PHE A 55 10.88 3.19 -2.39
N VAL A 56 11.83 2.68 -1.61
CA VAL A 56 11.81 1.30 -1.13
C VAL A 56 11.43 1.35 0.34
N GLU A 57 10.42 0.59 0.72
CA GLU A 57 10.05 0.43 2.11
C GLU A 57 10.28 -1.02 2.52
N SER A 58 10.88 -1.20 3.70
CA SER A 58 11.05 -2.53 4.29
C SER A 58 10.77 -2.44 5.78
N LYS A 59 10.42 -3.58 6.39
CA LYS A 59 10.14 -3.64 7.82
C LYS A 59 11.34 -3.23 8.68
N ASP A 60 12.56 -3.43 8.20
CA ASP A 60 13.81 -3.21 8.94
C ASP A 60 14.47 -1.85 8.61
N LEU A 61 14.62 -1.54 7.32
CA LEU A 61 15.25 -0.28 6.86
C LEU A 61 14.30 0.93 6.87
N GLY A 62 13.01 0.71 7.11
CA GLY A 62 11.97 1.73 6.94
C GLY A 62 11.83 2.20 5.49
N LYS A 63 11.36 3.43 5.30
CA LYS A 63 11.18 4.06 3.99
C LYS A 63 12.46 4.77 3.55
N VAL A 64 13.06 4.29 2.47
CA VAL A 64 14.31 4.83 1.91
C VAL A 64 14.11 5.29 0.46
N SER A 65 14.71 6.42 0.10
CA SER A 65 14.76 6.86 -1.31
C SER A 65 15.87 6.14 -2.05
N GLY A 66 15.57 5.65 -3.24
CA GLY A 66 16.54 4.99 -4.12
C GLY A 66 16.26 5.22 -5.60
N VAL A 67 17.17 4.74 -6.44
CA VAL A 67 17.03 4.73 -7.89
C VAL A 67 17.27 3.30 -8.39
N ILE A 68 16.40 2.79 -9.26
CA ILE A 68 16.59 1.47 -9.85
C ILE A 68 17.79 1.55 -10.80
N THR A 69 18.90 0.91 -10.44
CA THR A 69 20.14 0.94 -11.23
C THR A 69 20.24 -0.18 -12.25
N ALA A 70 19.61 -1.32 -11.99
CA ALA A 70 19.53 -2.46 -12.91
C ALA A 70 18.30 -3.31 -12.61
N ILE A 71 17.78 -3.99 -13.63
CA ILE A 71 16.68 -4.95 -13.54
C ILE A 71 17.18 -6.24 -14.19
N GLY A 72 17.31 -7.31 -13.39
CA GLY A 72 17.68 -8.64 -13.85
C GLY A 72 16.46 -9.51 -14.11
N THR A 73 16.59 -10.84 -14.16
CA THR A 73 15.46 -11.74 -14.46
C THR A 73 14.51 -11.95 -13.28
N GLN A 74 15.05 -12.05 -12.06
CA GLN A 74 14.27 -12.33 -10.84
C GLN A 74 14.56 -11.34 -9.71
N GLU A 75 15.25 -10.25 -10.04
CA GLU A 75 15.81 -9.32 -9.07
C GLU A 75 16.00 -7.94 -9.67
N ILE A 76 16.01 -6.93 -8.79
CA ILE A 76 16.30 -5.55 -9.12
C ILE A 76 17.40 -5.03 -8.20
N TRP A 77 18.18 -4.09 -8.72
CA TRP A 77 19.20 -3.38 -7.98
C TRP A 77 18.78 -1.94 -7.77
N VAL A 78 18.63 -1.53 -6.52
CA VAL A 78 18.27 -0.15 -6.16
C VAL A 78 19.44 0.50 -5.44
N ARG A 79 19.93 1.65 -5.93
CA ARG A 79 20.92 2.45 -5.23
C ARG A 79 20.20 3.41 -4.29
N LYS A 80 20.47 3.30 -2.99
CA LYS A 80 19.97 4.22 -1.96
C LYS A 80 20.61 5.59 -2.16
N VAL A 81 19.83 6.65 -2.12
CA VAL A 81 20.31 8.02 -2.34
C VAL A 81 21.10 8.53 -1.13
N SER A 82 20.72 8.13 0.09
CA SER A 82 21.35 8.60 1.33
C SER A 82 22.80 8.12 1.48
N ASP A 83 23.05 6.82 1.28
CA ASP A 83 24.33 6.19 1.62
C ASP A 83 25.04 5.58 0.41
N ASN A 84 24.50 5.78 -0.80
CA ASN A 84 24.97 5.17 -2.05
C ASN A 84 25.04 3.63 -2.07
N TYR A 85 24.51 2.97 -1.04
CA TYR A 85 24.45 1.52 -0.93
C TYR A 85 23.55 0.91 -2.01
N LYS A 86 23.99 -0.20 -2.61
CA LYS A 86 23.23 -0.94 -3.62
C LYS A 86 22.46 -2.08 -2.96
N LEU A 87 21.14 -1.95 -2.93
CA LEU A 87 20.22 -2.95 -2.41
C LEU A 87 19.79 -3.90 -3.52
N ARG A 88 19.97 -5.20 -3.28
CA ARG A 88 19.50 -6.28 -4.16
C ARG A 88 18.16 -6.78 -3.64
N ILE A 89 17.11 -6.63 -4.43
CA ILE A 89 15.75 -7.03 -4.07
C ILE A 89 15.27 -8.10 -5.05
N TYR A 90 14.87 -9.26 -4.54
CA TYR A 90 14.28 -10.31 -5.36
C TYR A 90 12.78 -10.09 -5.55
N VAL A 91 12.24 -10.49 -6.71
CA VAL A 91 10.80 -10.45 -6.99
C VAL A 91 10.01 -11.22 -5.94
N SER A 92 10.52 -12.38 -5.50
CA SER A 92 9.90 -13.17 -4.43
C SER A 92 9.79 -12.42 -3.10
N GLN A 93 10.69 -11.47 -2.81
CA GLN A 93 10.63 -10.64 -1.61
C GLN A 93 9.60 -9.52 -1.74
N LEU A 94 9.41 -8.99 -2.95
CA LEU A 94 8.35 -8.03 -3.27
C LEU A 94 6.96 -8.69 -3.16
N GLN A 95 6.81 -9.89 -3.72
CA GLN A 95 5.56 -10.68 -3.63
C GLN A 95 5.21 -11.04 -2.18
N LYS A 96 6.22 -11.35 -1.36
CA LYS A 96 6.05 -11.63 0.08
C LYS A 96 5.84 -10.35 0.93
N GLY A 97 5.91 -9.16 0.34
CA GLY A 97 5.78 -7.89 1.06
C GLY A 97 6.94 -7.58 2.02
N ARG A 98 8.10 -8.25 1.88
CA ARG A 98 9.32 -7.88 2.64
C ARG A 98 9.85 -6.53 2.22
N TYR A 99 9.73 -6.24 0.93
CA TYR A 99 10.04 -4.95 0.33
C TYR A 99 8.82 -4.44 -0.41
N ILE A 100 8.61 -3.13 -0.37
CA ILE A 100 7.55 -2.43 -1.07
C ILE A 100 8.19 -1.34 -1.93
N ILE A 101 7.83 -1.27 -3.20
CA ILE A 101 8.27 -0.21 -4.11
C ILE A 101 7.15 0.81 -4.31
N ARG A 102 7.46 2.09 -4.14
CA ARG A 102 6.54 3.19 -4.46
C ARG A 102 7.18 4.13 -5.46
N ARG A 103 6.38 4.65 -6.40
CA ARG A 103 6.84 5.66 -7.35
C ARG A 103 7.12 6.97 -6.61
N ARG A 104 8.31 7.53 -6.81
CA ARG A 104 8.61 8.91 -6.43
C ARG A 104 8.10 9.80 -7.58
N GLN A 105 6.98 10.48 -7.37
CA GLN A 105 6.58 11.60 -8.22
C GLN A 105 7.60 12.71 -7.97
N VAL A 106 8.12 13.32 -9.04
CA VAL A 106 8.98 14.52 -8.97
C VAL A 106 8.12 15.74 -9.25
#